data_AF-A0A8T4QV38-F1
#
_entry.id   AF-A0A8T4QV38-F1
#
_cell.length_a   1.000
_cell.length_b   1.000
_cell.length_c   1.000
_cell.angle_alpha   90.00
_cell.angle_beta   90.00
_cell.angle_gamma   90.00
#
_symmetry.space_group_name_H-M   'P 1'
#
loop_
_entity.id
_entity.type
_entity.pdbx_description
1 polymer ?
#
loop_
_entity_poly.entity_id
_entity_poly.type
_entity_poly.pdbx_seq_one_letter_code
_entity_poly.pdbx_strand_id
1 'polypeptide(L)' 'MANCSFCGSTIEKGTGKIFVRKSGKIENFCSKKCEKNLLKLN' A
#
# COMPACT_ATOMS: atom_id res chain seq x y z
N MET A 1 6.31 -12.39 -2.69
CA MET A 1 6.46 -11.35 -1.65
C MET A 1 5.73 -10.12 -2.19
N ALA A 2 4.78 -9.56 -1.45
CA ALA A 2 4.05 -8.38 -1.96
C ALA A 2 4.96 -7.15 -1.81
N ASN A 3 5.04 -6.30 -2.84
CA ASN A 3 5.79 -5.05 -2.76
C ASN A 3 4.83 -3.90 -2.49
N CYS A 4 5.28 -2.93 -1.69
CA CYS A 4 4.52 -1.72 -1.43
C CYS A 4 4.39 -0.90 -2.73
N SER A 5 3.17 -0.57 -3.12
CA SER A 5 2.89 0.22 -4.32
C SER A 5 3.44 1.65 -4.26
N PHE A 6 3.74 2.16 -3.05
CA PHE A 6 4.25 3.51 -2.86
C PHE A 6 5.78 3.56 -2.80
N CYS A 7 6.41 2.76 -1.93
CA CYS A 7 7.86 2.83 -1.69
C CYS A 7 8.66 1.69 -2.32
N GLY A 8 8.00 0.74 -2.99
CA GLY A 8 8.65 -0.42 -3.61
C GLY A 8 9.24 -1.44 -2.62
N SER A 9 9.19 -1.16 -1.32
CA SER A 9 9.75 -2.05 -0.30
C SER A 9 8.97 -3.35 -0.19
N THR A 10 9.70 -4.41 0.09
CA THR A 10 9.18 -5.74 0.38
C THR A 10 8.28 -5.72 1.62
N ILE A 11 7.06 -6.27 1.50
CA ILE A 11 6.13 -6.45 2.62
C ILE A 11 6.33 -7.87 3.16
N GLU A 12 6.66 -7.96 4.46
CA GLU A 12 6.79 -9.23 5.14
C GLU A 12 5.45 -9.95 5.25
N LYS A 13 5.47 -11.28 5.25
CA LYS A 13 4.25 -12.08 5.35
C LYS A 13 3.61 -11.86 6.71
N GLY A 14 2.31 -11.52 6.72
CA GLY A 14 1.56 -11.22 7.94
C GLY A 14 1.56 -9.73 8.33
N THR A 15 2.27 -8.87 7.59
CA THR A 15 2.24 -7.41 7.77
C THR A 15 1.76 -6.68 6.52
N GLY A 16 1.51 -5.38 6.64
CA GLY A 16 1.00 -4.53 5.57
C GLY A 16 -0.53 -4.45 5.47
N LYS A 17 -1.01 -3.70 4.48
CA LYS A 17 -2.44 -3.49 4.21
C LYS A 17 -2.68 -3.51 2.70
N ILE A 18 -3.78 -4.15 2.31
CA ILE A 18 -4.30 -4.13 0.94
C ILE A 18 -5.43 -3.12 0.86
N PHE A 19 -5.35 -2.19 -0.07
CA PHE A 19 -6.40 -1.22 -0.33
C PHE A 19 -6.90 -1.37 -1.77
N VAL A 20 -8.19 -1.61 -1.93
CA VAL A 20 -8.82 -1.77 -3.24
C VAL A 20 -9.60 -0.50 -3.57
N ARG A 21 -9.22 0.17 -4.66
CA ARG A 21 -9.92 1.35 -5.16
C ARG A 21 -11.25 0.93 -5.79
N LYS A 22 -12.20 1.88 -5.90
CA LYS A 22 -13.49 1.64 -6.58
C LYS A 22 -13.34 1.20 -8.04
N SER A 23 -12.23 1.55 -8.70
CA SER A 23 -11.89 1.10 -10.05
C SER A 23 -11.38 -0.35 -10.13
N GLY A 24 -11.22 -1.03 -9.00
CA GLY A 24 -10.62 -2.37 -8.91
C GLY A 24 -9.10 -2.39 -8.78
N LYS A 25 -8.43 -1.23 -8.81
CA LYS A 25 -6.98 -1.15 -8.62
C LYS A 25 -6.60 -1.53 -7.18
N ILE A 26 -5.68 -2.48 -7.05
CA ILE A 26 -5.15 -2.95 -5.77
C ILE A 26 -3.85 -2.20 -5.44
N GLU A 27 -3.79 -1.59 -4.26
CA GLU A 27 -2.61 -0.93 -3.73
C GLU A 27 -2.16 -1.64 -2.45
N ASN A 28 -0.89 -2.05 -2.40
CA ASN A 28 -0.32 -2.67 -1.21
C ASN A 28 0.50 -1.63 -0.44
N PHE A 29 0.31 -1.57 0.88
CA PHE A 29 1.01 -0.63 1.73
C PHE A 29 1.80 -1.36 2.82
N CYS A 30 3.08 -1.03 2.95
CA CYS A 30 3.91 -1.51 4.06
C CYS A 30 3.61 -0.77 5.38
N SER A 31 3.18 0.49 5.31
CA SER A 31 3.00 1.35 6.49
C SER A 31 1.88 2.37 6.32
N LYS A 32 1.36 2.87 7.44
CA LYS A 32 0.37 3.97 7.47
C LYS A 32 0.86 5.25 6.79
N LYS A 33 2.19 5.48 6.74
CA LYS A 33 2.79 6.61 6.02
C LYS A 33 2.56 6.47 4.51
N CYS A 34 2.80 5.29 3.97
CA CYS A 34 2.59 5.00 2.54
C CYS A 34 1.11 5.10 2.15
N GLU A 35 0.23 4.59 3.02
CA GLU A 35 -1.22 4.71 2.84
C GLU A 35 -1.66 6.19 2.79
N LYS A 36 -1.25 7.00 3.79
CA LYS A 36 -1.62 8.43 3.84
C LYS A 36 -1.02 9.23 2.68
N ASN A 37 0.21 8.95 2.28
CA ASN A 37 0.85 9.63 1.16
C ASN A 37 0.15 9.31 -0.16
N LEU A 38 -0.34 8.07 -0.37
CA LEU A 38 -1.02 7.70 -1.60
C LEU A 38 -2.51 8.09 -1.62
N LEU A 39 -3.15 8.26 -0.45
CA LEU A 39 -4.60 8.48 -0.34
C LEU A 39 -5.02 9.89 0.09
N LYS A 40 -4.18 10.62 0.83
CA LYS A 40 -4.64 11.81 1.58
C LYS A 40 -3.77 13.06 1.40
N LEU A 41 -2.49 12.92 1.10
CA LEU A 41 -1.62 14.07 0.82
C LEU A 41 -1.57 14.34 -0.69
N ASN A 42 -2.49 15.22 -1.15
CA ASN A 42 -2.26 16.06 -2.34
C ASN A 42 -1.64 17.36 -1.88
#